data_AF-A0A961XXA2-F1
#
_entry.id   AF-A0A961XXA2-F1
#
_cell.length_a   1.000
_cell.length_b   1.000
_cell.length_c   1.000
_cell.angle_alpha   90.00
_cell.angle_beta   90.00
_cell.angle_gamma   90.00
#
_symmetry.space_group_name_H-M   'P 1'
#
loop_
_entity.id
_entity.type
_entity.pdbx_description
1 polymer ?
#
loop_
_entity_poly.entity_id
_entity_poly.type
_entity_poly.pdbx_seq_one_letter_code
_entity_poly.pdbx_strand_id
1 'polypeptide(L)'
;MTATGHDLLSYRGKILSLITIDGVKDWIAKGIGFQCSYDLVGYTADRKPRYRCIYVLNESSEAFVLVTTRVGKHGADVRLFNIWPGLFRHHDEFGDGRRLCFDREFGLTLVP
;
A
#
# COMPACT_ATOMS: atom_id res chain seq x y z
N MET A 1 3.30 -15.16 10.54
CA MET A 1 2.05 -14.58 11.08
C MET A 1 1.40 -13.76 9.98
N THR A 2 0.09 -13.85 9.82
CA THR A 2 -0.69 -13.07 8.83
C THR A 2 -1.42 -11.97 9.59
N ALA A 3 -1.33 -10.73 9.13
CA ALA A 3 -2.00 -9.59 9.73
C ALA A 3 -3.52 -9.80 9.73
N THR A 4 -4.18 -9.42 10.82
CA THR A 4 -5.64 -9.47 10.93
C THR A 4 -6.29 -8.27 10.22
N GLY A 5 -7.60 -8.31 9.97
CA GLY A 5 -8.31 -7.22 9.29
C GLY A 5 -8.16 -5.85 9.98
N HIS A 6 -8.05 -5.82 11.31
CA HIS A 6 -7.81 -4.59 12.07
C HIS A 6 -6.39 -4.06 11.89
N ASP A 7 -5.39 -4.96 11.88
CA ASP A 7 -3.99 -4.59 11.65
C ASP A 7 -3.82 -3.97 10.26
N LEU A 8 -4.53 -4.51 9.27
CA LEU A 8 -4.52 -4.02 7.89
C LEU A 8 -5.09 -2.60 7.71
N LEU A 9 -5.86 -2.10 8.68
CA LEU A 9 -6.47 -0.78 8.65
C LEU A 9 -5.81 0.23 9.59
N SER A 10 -4.73 -0.15 10.28
CA SER A 10 -4.01 0.74 11.19
C SER A 10 -2.57 1.00 10.76
N TYR A 11 -2.08 2.22 10.98
CA TYR A 11 -0.71 2.65 10.71
C TYR A 11 -0.26 3.65 11.77
N ARG A 12 0.88 3.39 12.41
CA ARG A 12 1.44 4.24 13.48
C ARG A 12 0.43 4.62 14.57
N GLY A 13 -0.42 3.67 14.97
CA GLY A 13 -1.44 3.86 15.99
C GLY A 13 -2.70 4.62 15.55
N LYS A 14 -2.85 4.93 14.25
CA LYS A 14 -4.04 5.58 13.69
C LYS A 14 -4.78 4.65 12.73
N ILE A 15 -6.11 4.83 12.64
CA ILE A 15 -6.92 4.18 11.60
C ILE A 15 -6.69 4.91 10.28
N LEU A 16 -6.51 4.14 9.22
CA LEU A 16 -6.26 4.61 7.87
C LEU A 16 -7.57 4.97 7.19
N SER A 17 -7.57 6.09 6.46
CA SER A 17 -8.59 6.38 5.45
C SER A 17 -8.48 5.39 4.29
N LEU A 18 -9.52 5.24 3.48
CA LEU A 18 -9.51 4.30 2.34
C LEU A 18 -9.27 5.07 1.04
N ILE A 19 -8.46 4.49 0.14
CA ILE A 19 -8.28 5.02 -1.21
C ILE A 19 -8.32 3.91 -2.25
N THR A 20 -8.90 4.19 -3.41
CA THR A 20 -8.87 3.30 -4.58
C THR A 20 -7.77 3.72 -5.54
N ILE A 21 -7.44 2.86 -6.51
CA ILE A 21 -6.47 3.23 -7.54
C ILE A 21 -6.90 4.45 -8.37
N ASP A 22 -8.21 4.62 -8.58
CA ASP A 22 -8.75 5.77 -9.30
C ASP A 22 -8.63 7.05 -8.49
N GLY A 23 -8.73 6.97 -7.15
CA GLY A 23 -8.41 8.09 -6.27
C GLY A 23 -6.93 8.50 -6.36
N VAL A 24 -6.01 7.53 -6.42
CA VAL A 24 -4.57 7.84 -6.60
C VAL A 24 -4.30 8.47 -7.97
N LYS A 25 -4.95 7.98 -9.03
CA LYS A 25 -4.85 8.59 -10.36
C LYS A 25 -5.35 10.04 -10.38
N ASP A 26 -6.45 10.31 -9.69
CA ASP A 26 -6.98 11.67 -9.55
C ASP A 26 -5.99 12.59 -8.81
N TRP A 27 -5.34 12.10 -7.74
CA TRP A 27 -4.26 12.85 -7.08
C TRP A 27 -3.09 13.16 -8.01
N ILE A 28 -2.61 12.17 -8.77
CA ILE A 28 -1.53 12.37 -9.75
C ILE A 28 -1.94 13.40 -10.80
N ALA A 29 -3.16 13.29 -11.36
CA ALA A 29 -3.66 14.21 -12.37
C ALA A 29 -3.79 15.65 -11.86
N LYS A 30 -4.09 15.83 -10.57
CA LYS A 30 -4.20 17.12 -9.90
C LYS A 30 -2.87 17.64 -9.34
N GLY A 31 -1.77 16.88 -9.45
CA GLY A 31 -0.48 17.23 -8.87
C GLY A 31 -0.46 17.24 -7.34
N ILE A 32 -1.37 16.50 -6.70
CA ILE A 32 -1.41 16.36 -5.23
C ILE A 32 -0.20 15.52 -4.79
N GLY A 33 0.67 16.13 -3.99
CA GLY A 33 1.87 15.47 -3.48
C GLY A 33 1.56 14.43 -2.41
N PHE A 34 2.11 13.24 -2.57
CA PHE A 34 2.05 12.18 -1.57
C PHE A 34 3.37 11.39 -1.53
N GLN A 35 3.52 10.61 -0.46
CA GLN A 35 4.49 9.54 -0.34
C GLN A 35 3.77 8.20 -0.22
N CYS A 36 4.37 7.12 -0.69
CA CYS A 36 3.89 5.77 -0.42
C CYS A 36 4.84 4.99 0.48
N SER A 37 4.33 3.94 1.13
CA SER A 37 5.11 2.93 1.82
C SER A 37 4.43 1.58 1.68
N TYR A 38 5.19 0.51 1.84
CA TYR A 38 4.68 -0.86 1.76
C TYR A 38 4.99 -1.60 3.05
N ASP A 39 3.94 -2.03 3.75
CA ASP A 39 4.10 -2.83 4.96
C ASP A 39 4.00 -4.31 4.60
N LEU A 40 4.94 -5.11 5.09
CA LEU A 40 4.85 -6.57 5.03
C LEU A 40 3.75 -7.04 6.00
N VAL A 41 2.67 -7.58 5.47
CA VAL A 41 1.48 -7.99 6.25
C VAL A 41 1.36 -9.49 6.43
N GLY A 42 2.27 -10.26 5.86
CA GLY A 42 2.31 -11.70 6.03
C GLY A 42 2.81 -12.42 4.80
N TYR A 43 2.46 -13.69 4.72
CA TYR A 43 2.94 -14.59 3.68
C TYR A 43 1.79 -15.43 3.15
N THR A 44 1.85 -15.75 1.86
CA THR A 44 0.99 -16.79 1.26
C THR A 44 1.36 -18.18 1.77
N ALA A 45 0.54 -19.19 1.48
CA ALA A 45 0.81 -20.58 1.84
C ALA A 45 2.13 -21.10 1.25
N ASP A 46 2.52 -20.62 0.07
CA ASP A 46 3.81 -20.91 -0.59
C ASP A 46 4.95 -19.97 -0.13
N ARG A 47 4.79 -19.31 1.03
CA ARG A 47 5.76 -18.43 1.68
C ARG A 47 6.20 -17.21 0.88
N LYS A 48 5.37 -16.71 -0.04
CA LYS A 48 5.63 -15.45 -0.74
C LYS A 48 5.16 -14.28 0.12
N PRO A 49 5.98 -13.23 0.30
CA PRO A 49 5.61 -12.08 1.11
C PRO A 49 4.44 -11.30 0.49
N ARG A 50 3.56 -10.80 1.35
CA ARG A 50 2.38 -10.00 1.01
C ARG A 50 2.50 -8.62 1.62
N TYR A 51 2.23 -7.61 0.82
CA TYR A 51 2.32 -6.21 1.25
C TYR A 51 1.00 -5.49 1.06
N ARG A 52 0.72 -4.51 1.92
CA ARG A 52 -0.27 -3.46 1.64
C ARG A 52 0.45 -2.19 1.22
N CYS A 53 -0.20 -1.35 0.42
CA CYS A 53 0.28 -0.01 0.10
C CYS A 53 -0.41 1.01 1.00
N ILE A 54 0.38 1.92 1.57
CA ILE A 54 -0.09 3.07 2.33
C ILE A 54 0.36 4.33 1.59
N TYR A 55 -0.56 5.24 1.34
CA TYR A 55 -0.27 6.58 0.83
C TYR A 55 -0.38 7.58 1.97
N VAL A 56 0.51 8.56 2.02
CA VAL A 56 0.49 9.65 2.99
C VAL A 56 0.53 10.96 2.22
N LEU A 57 -0.47 11.81 2.41
CA LEU A 57 -0.50 13.13 1.80
C LEU A 57 0.57 14.03 2.42
N ASN A 58 1.32 14.74 1.57
CA ASN A 58 2.43 15.58 2.04
C ASN A 58 1.94 16.76 2.89
N GLU A 59 0.77 17.33 2.57
CA GLU A 59 0.25 18.53 3.22
C GLU A 59 -0.43 18.25 4.57
N SER A 60 -1.24 17.19 4.65
CA SER A 60 -2.04 16.89 5.85
C SER A 60 -1.44 15.79 6.72
N SER A 61 -0.45 15.04 6.21
CA SER A 61 0.02 13.79 6.81
C SER A 61 -1.09 12.74 7.03
N GLU A 62 -2.23 12.90 6.34
CA GLU A 62 -3.30 11.91 6.37
C GLU A 62 -2.86 10.66 5.60
N ALA A 63 -3.10 9.50 6.21
CA ALA A 63 -2.65 8.22 5.71
C ALA A 63 -3.83 7.38 5.21
N PHE A 64 -3.65 6.79 4.03
CA PHE A 64 -4.66 6.04 3.31
C PHE A 64 -4.15 4.64 2.99
N VAL A 65 -4.96 3.62 3.21
CA VAL A 65 -4.70 2.27 2.73
C VAL A 65 -5.36 2.06 1.37
N LEU A 66 -4.60 1.47 0.44
CA LEU A 66 -5.15 1.13 -0.86
C LEU A 66 -6.11 -0.06 -0.75
N VAL A 67 -7.34 0.12 -1.24
CA VAL A 67 -8.38 -0.93 -1.28
C VAL A 67 -8.74 -1.31 -2.72
N THR A 68 -9.37 -2.47 -2.86
CA THR A 68 -9.92 -2.92 -4.15
C THR A 68 -11.19 -2.13 -4.48
N THR A 69 -11.43 -1.89 -5.78
CA THR A 69 -12.68 -1.25 -6.25
C THR A 69 -13.90 -2.15 -6.11
N ARG A 70 -13.71 -3.47 -6.05
CA ARG A 70 -14.80 -4.41 -5.79
C ARG A 70 -15.19 -4.34 -4.32
N VAL A 71 -16.41 -3.88 -4.07
CA VAL A 71 -17.01 -3.87 -2.72
C VAL A 71 -17.74 -5.19 -2.51
N GLY A 72 -17.27 -5.97 -1.54
CA GLY A 72 -17.93 -7.20 -1.11
C GLY A 72 -19.03 -6.92 -0.08
N LYS A 73 -19.70 -7.98 0.38
CA LYS A 73 -20.71 -7.93 1.47
C LYS A 73 -20.21 -7.31 2.78
N HIS A 74 -18.90 -7.22 2.97
CA HIS A 74 -18.25 -6.68 4.16
C HIS A 74 -17.51 -5.35 3.91
N GLY A 75 -17.74 -4.72 2.76
CA GLY A 75 -17.04 -3.49 2.36
C GLY A 75 -15.91 -3.75 1.36
N ALA A 76 -15.02 -2.77 1.21
CA ALA A 76 -13.87 -2.86 0.33
C ALA A 76 -12.72 -3.61 1.04
N ASP A 77 -12.09 -4.54 0.33
CA ASP A 77 -10.94 -5.27 0.85
C ASP A 77 -9.63 -4.49 0.62
N VAL A 78 -8.70 -4.58 1.57
CA VAL A 78 -7.35 -4.03 1.39
C VAL A 78 -6.66 -4.72 0.22
N ARG A 79 -6.10 -3.94 -0.69
CA ARG A 79 -5.38 -4.45 -1.85
C ARG A 79 -4.00 -4.92 -1.43
N LEU A 80 -3.77 -6.21 -1.56
CA LEU A 80 -2.52 -6.86 -1.19
C LEU A 80 -1.68 -7.26 -2.41
N PHE A 81 -0.37 -7.05 -2.32
CA PHE A 81 0.57 -7.26 -3.41
C PHE A 81 1.57 -8.38 -3.10
N ASN A 82 1.90 -9.17 -4.12
CA ASN A 82 3.15 -9.94 -4.17
C ASN A 82 4.23 -9.06 -4.79
N ILE A 83 5.52 -9.34 -4.54
CA ILE A 83 6.65 -8.55 -5.10
C ILE A 83 6.56 -8.45 -6.63
N TRP A 84 6.57 -9.60 -7.32
CA TRP A 84 6.57 -9.65 -8.77
C TRP A 84 5.31 -10.34 -9.34
N PRO A 85 4.68 -9.79 -10.40
CA PRO A 85 4.88 -8.43 -10.92
C PRO A 85 4.16 -7.36 -10.06
N GLY A 86 3.38 -7.77 -9.05
CA GLY A 86 2.35 -6.97 -8.40
C GLY A 86 2.84 -5.63 -7.83
N LEU A 87 3.68 -5.67 -6.79
CA LEU A 87 4.16 -4.49 -6.09
C LEU A 87 5.05 -3.65 -7.00
N PHE A 88 5.98 -4.30 -7.70
CA PHE A 88 6.91 -3.61 -8.61
C PHE A 88 6.18 -2.77 -9.64
N ARG A 89 5.24 -3.37 -10.40
CA ARG A 89 4.46 -2.66 -11.42
C ARG A 89 3.60 -1.55 -10.82
N HIS A 90 2.97 -1.83 -9.68
CA HIS A 90 2.14 -0.82 -9.00
C HIS A 90 2.96 0.39 -8.58
N HIS A 91 4.18 0.19 -8.06
CA HIS A 91 5.04 1.28 -7.65
C HIS A 91 5.61 2.05 -8.84
N ASP A 92 5.96 1.37 -9.93
CA ASP A 92 6.40 2.02 -11.18
C ASP A 92 5.30 2.96 -11.74
N GLU A 93 4.04 2.52 -11.71
CA GLU A 93 2.92 3.29 -12.26
C GLU A 93 2.34 4.34 -11.28
N PHE A 94 2.29 4.03 -9.98
CA PHE A 94 1.54 4.80 -8.98
C PHE A 94 2.32 5.04 -7.67
N GLY A 95 3.64 4.88 -7.70
CA GLY A 95 4.53 5.21 -6.61
C GLY A 95 4.79 6.72 -6.50
N ASP A 96 5.71 7.08 -5.62
CA ASP A 96 6.13 8.46 -5.37
C ASP A 96 7.51 8.78 -5.98
N GLY A 97 7.97 7.94 -6.92
CA GLY A 97 9.23 8.10 -7.63
C GLY A 97 10.48 7.61 -6.90
N ARG A 98 10.38 7.21 -5.63
CA ARG A 98 11.50 6.58 -4.91
C ARG A 98 11.78 5.18 -5.44
N ARG A 99 12.96 4.63 -5.18
CA ARG A 99 13.32 3.27 -5.59
C ARG A 99 12.97 2.27 -4.50
N LEU A 100 12.42 1.12 -4.91
CA LEU A 100 12.18 -0.03 -4.04
C LEU A 100 13.49 -0.74 -3.71
N CYS A 101 13.79 -0.90 -2.42
CA CYS A 101 14.90 -1.69 -1.93
C CYS A 101 14.39 -2.78 -1.00
N PHE A 102 14.68 -4.04 -1.33
CA PHE A 102 14.34 -5.20 -0.51
C PHE A 102 15.58 -5.67 0.25
N ASP A 103 15.42 -5.93 1.54
CA ASP A 103 16.43 -6.65 2.31
C ASP A 103 16.29 -8.18 2.18
N ARG A 104 17.15 -8.92 2.90
CA ARG A 104 17.17 -10.39 2.87
C ARG A 104 15.97 -11.05 3.54
N GLU A 105 15.24 -10.32 4.38
CA GLU A 105 14.05 -10.77 5.11
C GLU A 105 12.76 -10.27 4.46
N PHE A 106 12.86 -9.73 3.23
CA PHE A 106 11.76 -9.11 2.50
C PHE A 106 11.21 -7.83 3.15
N GLY A 107 11.95 -7.23 4.07
CA GLY A 107 11.72 -5.86 4.50
C GLY A 107 11.90 -4.91 3.32
N LEU A 108 11.05 -3.88 3.26
CA LEU A 108 11.01 -2.93 2.16
C LEU A 108 11.35 -1.54 2.67
N THR A 109 12.34 -0.92 2.01
CA THR A 109 12.70 0.48 2.21
C THR A 109 12.59 1.23 0.88
N LEU A 110 12.24 2.52 0.97
CA LEU A 110 12.19 3.41 -0.18
C LEU A 110 13.37 4.37 -0.10
N VAL A 111 14.20 4.37 -1.13
CA VAL A 111 15.38 5.21 -1.22
C VAL A 111 15.19 6.27 -2.30
N PRO A 112 15.74 7.49 -2.14
CA PRO A 112 15.73 8.50 -3.20
C PRO A 112 16.28 7.98 -4.53
#